data_AF-A0A967JWG4-F1
#
_entry.id   AF-A0A967JWG4-F1
#
_cell.length_a   1.000
_cell.length_b   1.000
_cell.length_c   1.000
_cell.angle_alpha   90.00
_cell.angle_beta   90.00
_cell.angle_gamma   90.00
#
_symmetry.space_group_name_H-M   'P 1'
#
loop_
_entity.id
_entity.type
_entity.pdbx_description
1 polymer ?
#
loop_
_entity_poly.entity_id
_entity_poly.type
_entity_poly.pdbx_seq_one_letter_code
_entity_poly.pdbx_strand_id
1 'polypeptide(L)' 'PVPDLTGYITEGQVVLSPESHGRGLYPPIDVLSSLSRLMRKGAGPGRTRDDHLDVAAQVIA' A
#
# COMPACT_ATOMS: atom_id res chain seq x y z
N PRO A 1 -23.39 -4.99 -11.62
CA PRO A 1 -22.05 -4.45 -11.24
C PRO A 1 -20.93 -5.19 -11.97
N VAL A 2 -19.94 -4.47 -12.49
CA VAL A 2 -18.73 -5.08 -13.07
C VAL A 2 -17.76 -5.35 -11.93
N PRO A 3 -17.24 -6.58 -11.76
CA PRO A 3 -16.26 -6.88 -10.71
C PRO A 3 -14.94 -6.15 -11.01
N ASP A 4 -14.27 -5.68 -9.96
CA ASP A 4 -12.90 -5.19 -10.09
C ASP A 4 -11.94 -6.37 -10.28
N LEU A 5 -11.55 -6.61 -11.54
CA LEU A 5 -10.63 -7.67 -11.89
C LEU A 5 -9.18 -7.32 -11.59
N THR A 6 -8.84 -6.04 -11.40
CA THR A 6 -7.46 -5.60 -11.19
C THR A 6 -6.95 -6.11 -9.85
N GLY A 7 -7.66 -5.80 -8.76
CA GLY A 7 -7.33 -6.29 -7.42
C GLY A 7 -7.65 -7.78 -7.23
N TYR A 8 -8.50 -8.36 -8.08
CA TYR A 8 -8.82 -9.78 -8.04
C TYR A 8 -7.70 -10.65 -8.62
N ILE A 9 -7.07 -10.19 -9.70
CA ILE A 9 -6.01 -10.93 -10.40
C ILE A 9 -4.64 -10.68 -9.76
N THR A 10 -4.38 -9.47 -9.28
CA THR A 10 -3.06 -9.07 -8.78
C THR A 10 -2.93 -9.19 -7.26
N GLU A 11 -1.70 -9.22 -6.77
CA GLU A 11 -1.38 -9.36 -5.35
C GLU A 11 -1.43 -8.03 -4.57
N GLY A 12 -2.14 -7.04 -5.07
CA GLY A 12 -2.27 -5.73 -4.45
C GLY A 12 -2.40 -4.60 -5.46
N GLN A 13 -2.71 -3.42 -4.96
CA GLN A 13 -2.78 -2.21 -5.76
C GLN A 13 -2.25 -1.00 -4.99
N VAL A 14 -1.76 -0.02 -5.74
CA VAL A 14 -1.49 1.33 -5.24
C VAL A 14 -2.63 2.22 -5.73
N VAL A 15 -3.43 2.72 -4.80
CA VAL A 15 -4.62 3.54 -5.08
C VAL A 15 -4.24 5.00 -5.04
N LEU A 16 -4.63 5.75 -6.08
CA LEU A 16 -4.47 7.20 -6.13
C LEU A 16 -5.77 7.88 -5.71
N SER A 17 -5.69 8.83 -4.78
CA SER A 17 -6.83 9.56 -4.23
C SER A 17 -7.06 10.89 -4.96
N PRO A 18 -8.25 11.08 -5.58
CA PRO A 18 -8.64 12.39 -6.13
C PRO A 18 -8.71 13.49 -5.07
N GLU A 19 -9.11 13.15 -3.84
CA GLU A 19 -9.15 14.11 -2.72
C GLU A 19 -7.75 14.59 -2.35
N SER A 20 -6.80 13.67 -2.19
CA SER A 20 -5.40 14.01 -1.88
C SER A 20 -4.79 14.87 -3.00
N HIS A 21 -5.08 14.52 -4.25
CA HIS A 21 -4.67 15.32 -5.41
C HIS A 21 -5.28 16.74 -5.39
N GLY A 22 -6.58 16.86 -5.10
CA GLY A 22 -7.28 18.15 -4.98
C GLY A 22 -6.75 19.04 -3.85
N ARG A 23 -6.15 18.43 -2.82
CA ARG A 23 -5.44 19.13 -1.72
C ARG A 23 -3.99 19.49 -2.05
N GLY A 24 -3.49 19.16 -3.25
CA GLY A 24 -2.12 19.42 -3.68
C GLY A 24 -1.07 18.50 -3.07
N LEU A 25 -1.47 17.35 -2.50
CA LEU A 25 -0.54 16.37 -1.94
C LEU A 25 0.12 15.55 -3.05
N TYR A 26 1.44 15.38 -2.97
CA TYR A 26 2.22 14.63 -3.96
C TYR A 26 3.19 13.63 -3.30
N PRO A 27 3.19 12.35 -3.72
CA PRO A 27 2.21 11.72 -4.63
C PRO A 27 0.84 11.54 -3.94
N PRO A 28 -0.28 11.57 -4.69
CA PRO A 28 -1.63 11.49 -4.11
C PRO A 28 -2.03 10.04 -3.80
N ILE A 29 -1.29 9.35 -2.94
CA ILE A 29 -1.52 7.93 -2.60
C ILE A 29 -2.52 7.81 -1.45
N ASP A 30 -3.52 6.96 -1.62
CA ASP A 30 -4.36 6.48 -0.53
C ASP A 30 -3.72 5.25 0.11
N VAL A 31 -3.08 5.44 1.26
CA VAL A 31 -2.36 4.37 1.96
C VAL A 31 -3.33 3.33 2.53
N LEU A 32 -4.52 3.71 2.98
CA LEU A 32 -5.47 2.80 3.63
C LEU A 32 -6.17 1.89 2.62
N SER A 33 -6.42 2.40 1.41
CA SER A 33 -7.02 1.60 0.31
C SER A 33 -5.98 0.81 -0.50
N SER A 34 -4.68 1.06 -0.30
CA SER A 34 -3.59 0.37 -0.98
C SER A 34 -3.14 -0.87 -0.21
N LEU A 35 -2.65 -1.88 -0.94
CA LEU A 35 -2.15 -3.12 -0.32
C LEU A 35 -1.05 -3.74 -1.18
N SER A 36 -0.06 -4.34 -0.51
CA SER A 36 0.85 -5.32 -1.12
C SER A 36 0.83 -6.61 -0.32
N ARG A 37 0.31 -7.70 -0.90
CA ARG A 37 0.31 -9.04 -0.28
C ARG A 37 1.72 -9.63 -0.18
N LEU A 38 2.67 -9.11 -0.97
CA LEU A 38 4.05 -9.59 -1.01
C LEU A 38 4.99 -8.86 -0.05
N MET A 39 4.54 -7.79 0.64
CA MET A 39 5.38 -6.99 1.55
C MET A 39 6.16 -7.84 2.56
N ARG A 40 5.51 -8.84 3.17
CA ARG A 40 6.15 -9.74 4.15
C ARG A 40 7.30 -10.56 3.58
N LYS A 41 7.33 -10.80 2.26
CA LYS A 41 8.44 -11.49 1.57
C LYS A 41 9.57 -10.53 1.17
N GLY A 42 9.34 -9.22 1.24
CA GLY A 42 10.27 -8.16 0.84
C GLY A 42 10.87 -7.36 2.00
N ALA A 43 10.32 -7.48 3.21
CA ALA A 43 10.76 -6.74 4.41
C ALA A 43 11.49 -7.65 5.42
N GLY A 44 12.25 -7.05 6.34
CA GLY A 44 12.99 -7.76 7.39
C GLY A 44 14.51 -7.89 7.14
N PRO A 45 15.22 -8.66 8.01
CA PRO A 45 16.67 -8.84 7.94
C PRO A 45 17.14 -9.38 6.59
N GLY A 46 18.26 -8.87 6.09
CA GLY A 46 18.81 -9.27 4.78
C GLY A 46 18.02 -8.79 3.56
N ARG A 47 16.95 -8.01 3.75
CA ARG A 47 16.20 -7.31 2.69
C ARG A 47 16.10 -5.81 2.94
N THR A 48 15.68 -5.43 4.14
CA THR A 48 15.57 -4.02 4.57
C THR A 48 16.16 -3.85 5.98
N ARG A 49 15.31 -3.88 7.02
CA ARG A 49 15.63 -3.74 8.45
C ARG A 49 14.64 -4.55 9.28
N ASP A 50 15.02 -4.88 10.51
CA ASP A 50 14.28 -5.83 11.36
C ASP A 50 12.92 -5.29 11.82
N ASP A 51 12.81 -3.96 12.00
CA ASP A 51 11.64 -3.22 12.48
C ASP A 51 10.67 -2.78 11.37
N HIS A 52 10.94 -3.09 10.09
CA HIS A 52 10.15 -2.60 8.95
C HIS A 52 8.66 -2.92 9.11
N LEU A 53 8.32 -4.20 9.37
CA LEU A 53 6.93 -4.64 9.42
C LEU A 53 6.19 -4.02 10.61
N ASP A 54 6.87 -3.82 11.74
CA ASP A 54 6.28 -3.25 12.94
C ASP A 54 6.01 -1.75 12.77
N VAL A 55 6.96 -1.01 12.21
CA VAL A 55 6.77 0.41 11.86
C VAL A 55 5.66 0.58 10.83
N ALA A 56 5.63 -0.25 9.78
CA ALA A 56 4.58 -0.21 8.77
C ALA A 56 3.19 -0.48 9.38
N ALA A 57 3.08 -1.46 10.27
CA ALA A 57 1.83 -1.76 10.97
C ALA A 57 1.41 -0.60 11.88
N GLN A 58 2.34 0.02 12.62
CA GLN A 58 2.05 1.14 13.51
C GLN A 58 1.60 2.40 12.77
N VAL A 59 2.16 2.69 11.58
CA VAL A 59 1.79 3.86 10.78
C VAL A 59 0.42 3.72 10.14
N ILE A 60 -0.02 2.50 9.85
CA ILE A 60 -1.31 2.19 9.21
C ILE A 60 -2.44 1.98 10.23
N ALA A 61 -2.11 1.57 11.46
CA ALA A 61 -3.07 1.34 12.55
C ALA A 61 -3.86 2.60 12.94
#